data_AF-A0A0W0UNL8-F1
#
_entry.id   AF-A0A0W0UNL8-F1
#
_cell.length_a   1.000
_cell.length_b   1.000
_cell.length_c   1.000
_cell.angle_alpha   90.00
_cell.angle_beta   90.00
_cell.angle_gamma   90.00
#
_symmetry.space_group_name_H-M   'P 1'
#
loop_
_entity.id
_entity.type
_entity.pdbx_description
1 polymer ?
#
loop_
_entity_poly.entity_id
_entity_poly.type
_entity_poly.pdbx_seq_one_letter_code
_entity_poly.pdbx_strand_id
1 'polypeptide(L)'
;MPISPGVSRLFEQFMKSYKSSPDEFYPHIYPKLRAIHKEIKENPHHYSDQTLIARLTSSAIVLKMSPESGFSKCLRFFLIAYEQKINPLHILTEYKENYTDMPCETLEEIPLSSPPTSEFFKELQEAVRQRALRMEEKEKIHTYPSM
;
A
#
# COMPACT_ATOMS: atom_id res chain seq x y z
N MET A 1 -14.30 -2.05 -14.43
CA MET A 1 -13.28 -2.95 -15.04
C MET A 1 -13.44 -4.32 -14.42
N PRO A 2 -13.25 -5.40 -15.20
CA PRO A 2 -13.21 -6.76 -14.66
C PRO A 2 -12.03 -6.91 -13.69
N ILE A 3 -12.05 -7.96 -12.87
CA ILE A 3 -10.94 -8.27 -11.96
C ILE A 3 -9.62 -8.39 -12.74
N SER A 4 -8.58 -7.70 -12.28
CA SER A 4 -7.26 -7.77 -12.88
C SER A 4 -6.61 -9.13 -12.63
N PRO A 5 -5.77 -9.62 -13.55
CA PRO A 5 -5.03 -10.87 -13.35
C PRO A 5 -4.16 -10.85 -12.08
N GLY A 6 -3.68 -9.67 -11.69
CA GLY A 6 -2.92 -9.47 -10.45
C GLY A 6 -3.76 -9.74 -9.21
N VAL A 7 -4.95 -9.13 -9.12
CA VAL A 7 -5.87 -9.35 -7.99
C VAL A 7 -6.37 -10.77 -7.93
N SER A 8 -6.66 -11.39 -9.08
CA SER A 8 -7.06 -12.80 -9.13
C SER A 8 -5.98 -13.71 -8.51
N ARG A 9 -4.70 -13.52 -8.87
CA ARG A 9 -3.58 -14.27 -8.26
C ARG A 9 -3.41 -13.98 -6.77
N LEU A 10 -3.52 -12.72 -6.37
CA LEU A 10 -3.44 -12.34 -4.95
C LEU A 10 -4.58 -12.98 -4.15
N PHE A 11 -5.77 -13.08 -4.73
CA PHE A 11 -6.91 -13.69 -4.07
C PHE A 11 -6.75 -15.20 -3.93
N GLU A 12 -6.22 -15.88 -4.96
CA GLU A 12 -5.84 -17.31 -4.85
C GLU A 12 -4.77 -17.53 -3.78
N GLN A 13 -3.75 -16.65 -3.71
CA GLN A 13 -2.72 -16.70 -2.66
C GLN A 13 -3.32 -16.48 -1.27
N PHE A 14 -4.21 -15.49 -1.12
CA PHE A 14 -4.94 -15.23 0.11
C PHE A 14 -5.71 -16.46 0.60
N MET A 15 -6.47 -17.11 -0.29
CA MET A 15 -7.21 -18.33 0.06
C MET A 15 -6.28 -19.49 0.44
N LYS A 16 -5.11 -19.60 -0.20
CA LYS A 16 -4.11 -20.62 0.13
C LYS A 16 -3.50 -20.37 1.51
N SER A 17 -3.11 -19.13 1.81
CA SER A 17 -2.59 -18.75 3.12
C SER A 17 -3.61 -18.95 4.23
N TYR A 18 -4.88 -18.61 3.96
CA TYR A 18 -5.94 -18.77 4.94
C TYR A 18 -6.25 -20.25 5.22
N LYS A 19 -6.13 -21.14 4.22
CA LYS A 19 -6.28 -22.59 4.41
C LYS A 19 -5.29 -23.17 5.43
N SER A 20 -4.08 -22.61 5.51
CA SER A 20 -3.05 -23.01 6.47
C SER A 20 -3.09 -22.23 7.79
N SER A 21 -3.96 -21.23 7.91
CA SER A 21 -4.02 -20.38 9.09
C SER A 21 -4.97 -20.97 10.13
N PRO A 22 -4.56 -21.06 11.41
CA PRO A 22 -5.49 -21.41 12.47
C PRO A 22 -6.48 -20.25 12.66
N ASP A 23 -7.76 -20.54 12.44
CA ASP A 23 -8.84 -19.57 12.61
C ASP A 23 -10.12 -20.29 13.05
N GLU A 24 -10.72 -19.83 14.14
CA GLU A 24 -11.99 -20.33 14.68
C GLU A 24 -13.12 -20.18 13.66
N PHE A 25 -13.08 -19.14 12.84
CA PHE A 25 -14.11 -18.86 11.84
C PHE A 25 -13.89 -19.59 10.51
N TYR A 26 -12.83 -20.39 10.40
CA TYR A 26 -12.48 -21.11 9.18
C TYR A 26 -13.65 -21.88 8.55
N PRO A 27 -14.45 -22.68 9.30
CA PRO A 27 -15.57 -23.43 8.73
C PRO A 27 -16.65 -22.54 8.12
N HIS A 28 -16.76 -21.29 8.56
CA HIS A 28 -17.80 -20.36 8.10
C HIS A 28 -17.31 -19.43 6.99
N ILE A 29 -16.03 -19.05 7.02
CA ILE A 29 -15.45 -18.10 6.07
C ILE A 29 -14.95 -18.81 4.82
N TYR A 30 -14.21 -19.92 4.97
CA TYR A 30 -13.53 -20.53 3.85
C TYR A 30 -14.49 -21.05 2.74
N PRO A 31 -15.65 -21.65 3.06
CA PRO A 31 -16.64 -21.99 2.04
C PRO A 31 -17.17 -20.76 1.29
N LYS A 32 -17.38 -19.63 1.97
CA LYS A 32 -17.82 -18.37 1.34
C LYS A 32 -16.76 -17.83 0.39
N LEU A 33 -15.48 -17.89 0.78
CA LEU A 33 -14.37 -17.50 -0.10
C LEU A 33 -14.31 -18.35 -1.36
N ARG A 34 -14.52 -19.67 -1.25
CA ARG A 34 -14.62 -20.55 -2.42
C ARG A 34 -15.82 -20.21 -3.31
N ALA A 35 -16.97 -19.91 -2.71
CA ALA A 35 -18.15 -19.49 -3.46
C ALA A 35 -17.89 -18.20 -4.25
N ILE A 36 -17.30 -17.18 -3.61
CA ILE A 36 -16.89 -15.92 -4.26
C ILE A 36 -15.93 -16.20 -5.42
N HIS A 37 -14.92 -17.04 -5.19
CA HIS A 37 -13.94 -17.39 -6.23
C HIS A 37 -14.58 -18.08 -7.44
N LYS A 38 -15.53 -18.99 -7.19
CA LYS A 38 -16.29 -19.66 -8.24
C LYS A 38 -17.16 -18.66 -9.01
N GLU A 39 -17.87 -17.79 -8.30
CA GLU A 39 -18.76 -16.78 -8.88
C GLU A 39 -18.00 -15.80 -9.78
N ILE A 40 -16.81 -15.36 -9.36
CA ILE A 40 -15.91 -14.51 -10.16
C ILE A 40 -15.50 -15.22 -11.45
N LYS A 41 -15.19 -16.52 -11.39
CA LYS A 41 -14.80 -17.31 -12.57
C LYS A 41 -15.94 -17.50 -13.55
N GLU A 42 -17.16 -17.68 -13.05
CA GLU A 42 -18.36 -17.85 -13.87
C GLU A 42 -18.83 -16.52 -14.48
N ASN A 43 -18.62 -15.41 -13.77
CA ASN A 43 -19.18 -14.10 -14.13
C ASN A 43 -18.16 -12.95 -14.02
N PRO A 44 -17.02 -12.99 -14.74
CA PRO A 44 -15.91 -12.05 -14.53
C PRO A 44 -16.26 -10.58 -14.81
N HIS A 45 -17.28 -10.31 -15.64
CA HIS A 45 -17.71 -8.96 -15.98
C HIS A 45 -18.48 -8.25 -14.85
N HIS A 46 -19.05 -9.00 -13.90
CA HIS A 46 -19.80 -8.44 -12.77
C HIS A 46 -18.92 -8.04 -11.59
N TYR A 47 -17.63 -8.34 -11.65
CA TYR A 47 -16.70 -8.15 -10.55
C TYR A 47 -15.56 -7.22 -10.94
N SER A 48 -15.18 -6.35 -10.01
CA SER A 48 -13.99 -5.52 -10.12
C SER A 48 -13.09 -5.72 -8.92
N ASP A 49 -11.82 -5.32 -9.05
CA ASP A 49 -10.84 -5.34 -7.96
C ASP A 49 -11.38 -4.65 -6.71
N GLN A 50 -11.94 -3.45 -6.87
CA GLN A 50 -12.54 -2.66 -5.80
C GLN A 50 -13.73 -3.36 -5.16
N THR A 51 -14.62 -3.96 -5.95
CA THR A 51 -15.79 -4.69 -5.43
C THR A 51 -15.38 -5.91 -4.61
N LEU A 52 -14.35 -6.65 -5.05
CA LEU A 52 -13.83 -7.80 -4.31
C LEU A 52 -13.19 -7.34 -2.99
N ILE A 53 -12.33 -6.32 -3.04
CA ILE A 53 -11.68 -5.76 -1.85
C ILE A 53 -12.73 -5.28 -0.86
N ALA A 54 -13.70 -4.47 -1.31
CA ALA A 54 -14.79 -3.96 -0.47
C ALA A 54 -15.58 -5.11 0.17
N ARG A 55 -15.94 -6.15 -0.59
CA ARG A 55 -16.67 -7.31 -0.04
C ARG A 55 -15.87 -8.01 1.06
N LEU A 56 -14.56 -8.18 0.89
CA LEU A 56 -13.70 -8.83 1.89
C LEU A 56 -13.53 -7.96 3.14
N THR A 57 -13.26 -6.66 2.98
CA THR A 57 -13.06 -5.74 4.11
C THR A 57 -14.36 -5.50 4.88
N SER A 58 -15.49 -5.30 4.20
CA SER A 58 -16.80 -5.19 4.84
C SER A 58 -17.16 -6.47 5.60
N SER A 59 -16.82 -7.65 5.07
CA SER A 59 -17.06 -8.91 5.78
C SER A 59 -16.25 -9.01 7.08
N ALA A 60 -14.99 -8.55 7.09
CA ALA A 60 -14.17 -8.51 8.30
C ALA A 60 -14.81 -7.62 9.39
N ILE A 61 -15.30 -6.44 8.98
CA ILE A 61 -15.91 -5.44 9.86
C ILE A 61 -17.24 -5.94 10.41
N VAL A 62 -18.15 -6.42 9.55
CA VAL A 62 -19.49 -6.88 9.93
C VAL A 62 -19.41 -8.07 10.88
N LEU A 63 -18.46 -8.97 10.65
CA LEU A 63 -18.23 -10.13 11.51
C LEU A 63 -17.43 -9.80 12.78
N LYS A 64 -17.08 -8.52 12.99
CA LYS A 64 -16.28 -8.02 14.12
C LYS A 64 -15.03 -8.87 14.37
N MET A 65 -14.35 -9.23 13.27
CA MET A 65 -13.18 -10.11 13.33
C MET A 65 -12.07 -9.47 14.15
N SER A 66 -11.51 -10.23 15.09
CA SER A 66 -10.31 -9.79 15.79
C SER A 66 -9.19 -9.50 14.77
N PRO A 67 -8.39 -8.44 14.95
CA PRO A 67 -7.19 -8.19 14.15
C PRO A 67 -6.22 -9.39 14.16
N GLU A 68 -6.26 -10.18 15.23
CA GLU A 68 -5.40 -11.34 15.43
C GLU A 68 -5.90 -12.63 14.78
N SER A 69 -7.14 -12.64 14.26
CA SER A 69 -7.70 -13.79 13.55
C SER A 69 -6.89 -14.11 12.30
N GLY A 70 -6.86 -15.40 11.93
CA GLY A 70 -6.18 -15.87 10.73
C GLY A 70 -6.69 -15.16 9.48
N PHE A 71 -7.99 -14.90 9.39
CA PHE A 71 -8.62 -14.18 8.30
C PHE A 71 -8.14 -12.73 8.22
N SER A 72 -8.18 -11.98 9.33
CA SER A 72 -7.72 -10.58 9.37
C SER A 72 -6.25 -10.45 9.00
N LYS A 73 -5.40 -11.37 9.47
CA LYS A 73 -3.98 -11.41 9.11
C LYS A 73 -3.79 -11.65 7.62
N CYS A 74 -4.44 -12.68 7.07
CA CYS A 74 -4.38 -12.97 5.63
C CYS A 74 -4.92 -11.80 4.79
N LEU A 75 -6.01 -11.17 5.24
CA LEU A 75 -6.63 -10.04 4.55
C LEU A 75 -5.71 -8.83 4.55
N ARG A 76 -5.06 -8.52 5.67
CA ARG A 76 -4.06 -7.45 5.75
C ARG A 76 -2.91 -7.68 4.77
N PHE A 77 -2.36 -8.90 4.70
CA PHE A 77 -1.32 -9.23 3.71
C PHE A 77 -1.79 -9.07 2.27
N PHE A 78 -3.03 -9.47 1.98
CA PHE A 78 -3.63 -9.29 0.66
C PHE A 78 -3.74 -7.81 0.28
N LEU A 79 -4.22 -6.96 1.20
CA LEU A 79 -4.36 -5.51 0.97
C LEU A 79 -3.01 -4.83 0.76
N ILE A 80 -2.03 -5.10 1.62
CA ILE A 80 -0.66 -4.57 1.46
C ILE A 80 -0.08 -4.99 0.10
N ALA A 81 -0.25 -6.25 -0.28
CA ALA A 81 0.24 -6.74 -1.57
C ALA A 81 -0.49 -6.09 -2.76
N TYR A 82 -1.80 -5.83 -2.63
CA TYR A 82 -2.58 -5.13 -3.64
C TYR A 82 -2.08 -3.70 -3.82
N GLU A 83 -1.91 -2.95 -2.73
CA GLU A 83 -1.42 -1.57 -2.78
C GLU A 83 -0.01 -1.49 -3.38
N GLN A 84 0.91 -2.35 -2.93
CA GLN A 84 2.31 -2.33 -3.40
C GLN A 84 2.45 -2.72 -4.87
N LYS A 85 1.68 -3.73 -5.34
CA LYS A 85 1.90 -4.34 -6.66
C LYS A 85 0.97 -3.81 -7.74
N ILE A 86 -0.19 -3.30 -7.36
CA ILE A 86 -1.29 -3.03 -8.30
C ILE A 86 -1.74 -1.57 -8.21
N ASN A 87 -1.69 -0.93 -7.05
CA ASN A 87 -2.08 0.48 -6.91
C ASN A 87 -1.06 1.33 -6.12
N PRO A 88 0.20 1.46 -6.60
CA PRO A 88 1.24 2.21 -5.88
C PRO A 88 0.97 3.73 -5.82
N LEU A 89 0.00 4.25 -6.58
CA LEU A 89 -0.25 5.68 -6.72
C LEU A 89 -1.24 6.27 -5.68
N HIS A 90 -1.95 5.46 -4.90
CA HIS A 90 -2.96 5.95 -3.95
C HIS A 90 -2.43 6.20 -2.51
N ILE A 91 -1.27 5.65 -2.15
CA ILE A 91 -0.68 5.84 -0.80
C ILE A 91 -0.11 7.25 -0.59
N LEU A 92 0.30 7.93 -1.66
CA LEU A 92 0.83 9.30 -1.54
C LEU A 92 -0.24 10.36 -1.22
N THR A 93 -1.54 10.00 -1.28
CA THR A 93 -2.63 10.96 -1.11
C THR A 93 -3.39 10.82 0.21
N GLU A 94 -3.45 9.64 0.83
CA GLU A 94 -4.30 9.43 2.03
C GLU A 94 -3.54 9.23 3.35
N TYR A 95 -2.22 9.02 3.33
CA TYR A 95 -1.44 8.80 4.56
C TYR A 95 -1.03 10.08 5.31
N LYS A 96 -1.36 11.27 4.77
CA LYS A 96 -0.89 12.55 5.34
C LYS A 96 -1.76 13.11 6.47
N GLU A 97 -2.93 12.53 6.78
CA GLU A 97 -3.89 13.18 7.68
C GLU A 97 -4.24 12.43 8.98
N ASN A 98 -3.75 11.21 9.23
CA ASN A 98 -4.21 10.41 10.38
C ASN A 98 -3.13 9.93 11.38
N TYR A 99 -1.93 10.52 11.38
CA TYR A 99 -0.86 10.16 12.34
C TYR A 99 -0.47 11.28 13.32
N THR A 100 -1.29 12.32 13.47
CA THR A 100 -0.94 13.46 14.32
C THR A 100 -1.13 13.23 15.83
N ASP A 101 -1.80 12.14 16.26
CA ASP A 101 -2.20 11.97 17.67
C ASP A 101 -1.82 10.61 18.32
N MET A 102 -0.85 9.87 17.79
CA MET A 102 -0.28 8.74 18.56
C MET A 102 0.93 9.20 19.36
N PRO A 103 0.94 9.08 20.71
CA PRO A 103 2.11 9.41 21.50
C PRO A 103 3.23 8.45 21.11
N CYS A 104 4.27 9.01 20.51
CA CYS A 104 5.47 8.29 20.14
C CYS A 104 6.18 7.90 21.44
N GLU A 105 5.99 6.66 21.91
CA GLU A 105 6.92 6.07 22.85
C GLU A 105 8.29 6.02 22.16
N THR A 106 9.23 6.72 22.78
CA THR A 106 10.62 6.87 22.36
C THR A 106 11.25 5.50 22.15
N LEU A 107 11.28 5.03 20.91
CA LEU A 107 12.16 3.93 20.52
C LEU A 107 13.58 4.48 20.55
N GLU A 108 14.39 3.90 21.44
CA GLU A 108 15.82 4.18 21.57
C GLU A 108 16.50 4.22 20.20
N GLU A 109 17.25 5.29 19.97
CA GLU A 109 18.09 5.48 18.78
C GLU A 109 19.03 4.29 18.61
N ILE A 110 18.69 3.39 17.67
CA ILE A 110 19.67 2.53 17.05
C ILE A 110 20.54 3.47 16.19
N PRO A 111 21.86 3.58 16.40
CA PRO A 111 22.70 4.38 15.52
C PRO A 111 22.67 3.71 14.14
N LEU A 112 21.93 4.30 13.22
CA LEU A 112 22.04 3.96 11.80
C LEU A 112 23.46 4.35 11.39
N SER A 113 24.35 3.36 11.26
CA SER A 113 25.62 3.57 10.61
C SER A 113 25.30 4.11 9.22
N SER A 114 25.70 5.35 8.95
CA SER A 114 25.54 5.96 7.63
C SER A 114 26.21 5.04 6.60
N PRO A 115 25.47 4.50 5.60
CA PRO A 115 26.12 3.82 4.50
C PRO A 115 27.04 4.85 3.79
N PRO A 116 28.22 4.45 3.30
CA PRO A 116 29.11 5.36 2.61
C PRO A 116 28.37 5.94 1.41
N THR A 117 28.18 7.26 1.41
CA THR A 117 27.52 7.99 0.34
C THR A 117 28.30 7.72 -0.95
N SER A 118 27.70 6.96 -1.85
CA SER A 118 28.28 6.64 -3.16
C SER A 118 28.70 7.93 -3.87
N GLU A 119 29.87 7.93 -4.51
CA GLU A 119 30.39 9.08 -5.26
C GLU A 119 29.37 9.61 -6.29
N PHE A 120 28.59 8.71 -6.88
CA PHE A 120 27.48 9.08 -7.77
C PHE A 120 26.44 9.97 -7.08
N PHE A 121 26.08 9.69 -5.83
CA PHE A 121 25.10 10.48 -5.08
C PHE A 121 25.66 11.85 -4.69
N LYS A 122 26.95 11.96 -4.39
CA LYS A 122 27.61 13.24 -4.13
C LYS A 122 27.62 14.12 -5.38
N GLU A 123 27.97 13.53 -6.52
CA GLU A 123 27.98 14.24 -7.81
C GLU A 123 26.57 14.68 -8.21
N LEU A 124 25.57 13.82 -8.01
CA LEU A 124 24.17 14.15 -8.27
C LEU A 124 23.69 15.29 -7.36
N GLN A 125 24.01 15.26 -6.06
CA GLN A 125 23.64 16.31 -5.12
C GLN A 125 24.27 17.66 -5.49
N GLU A 126 25.52 17.66 -5.92
CA GLU A 126 26.21 18.86 -6.39
C GLU A 126 25.61 19.37 -7.70
N ALA A 127 25.31 18.49 -8.66
CA ALA A 127 24.66 18.86 -9.92
C ALA A 127 23.27 19.49 -9.70
N VAL A 128 22.50 18.98 -8.74
CA VAL A 128 21.21 19.53 -8.33
C VAL A 128 21.39 20.91 -7.68
N ARG A 129 22.38 21.08 -6.79
CA ARG A 129 22.69 22.36 -6.15
C ARG A 129 23.09 23.43 -7.17
N GLN A 130 23.96 23.08 -8.12
CA GLN A 130 24.38 23.98 -9.20
C GLN A 130 23.24 24.36 -10.14
N ARG A 131 22.28 23.46 -10.36
CA ARG A 131 21.06 23.79 -11.12
C ARG A 131 20.17 24.77 -10.36
N ALA A 132 20.00 24.59 -9.06
CA ALA A 132 19.20 25.49 -8.23
C ALA A 132 19.78 26.92 -8.24
N LEU A 133 21.09 27.06 -8.04
CA LEU A 133 21.78 28.35 -8.08
C LEU A 133 21.61 29.07 -9.43
N ARG A 134 21.75 28.35 -10.56
CA ARG A 134 21.54 28.94 -11.89
C ARG A 134 20.10 29.38 -12.15
N MET A 135 19.12 28.76 -11.51
CA MET A 135 17.72 29.20 -11.63
C MET A 135 17.47 30.43 -10.76
N GLU A 136 18.05 30.51 -9.56
CA GLU A 136 17.96 31.66 -8.67
C GLU A 136 18.69 32.91 -9.24
N GLU A 137 19.81 32.73 -9.92
CA GLU A 137 20.52 33.82 -10.62
C GLU A 137 19.74 34.33 -11.85
N LYS A 138 19.05 33.45 -12.58
CA LYS A 138 18.20 33.85 -13.72
C LYS A 138 17.01 34.71 -13.29
N GLU A 139 16.48 34.50 -12.09
CA GLU A 139 15.38 35.33 -11.55
C GLU A 139 15.85 36.74 -11.16
N LYS A 140 17.12 36.91 -10.75
CA LYS A 140 17.68 38.24 -10.38
C LYS A 140 18.01 39.13 -11.58
N ILE A 141 18.16 38.58 -12.78
CA ILE A 141 18.52 39.35 -14.00
C ILE A 141 17.28 39.99 -14.66
N HIS A 142 16.05 39.62 -14.28
CA HIS A 142 14.81 40.21 -14.81
C HIS A 142 14.17 41.31 -13.97
N THR A 143 14.79 41.71 -12.86
CA THR A 143 14.49 42.98 -12.20
C THR A 143 15.41 44.07 -12.77
N TYR A 144 14.91 44.79 -13.77
CA TYR A 144 15.53 46.03 -14.26
C TYR A 144 15.70 47.06 -13.13
N PRO A 145 16.73 47.93 -13.19
CA PRO A 145 16.77 49.13 -12.37
C PRO A 145 15.70 50.10 -12.87
N SER A 146 14.86 50.59 -11.96
CA SER A 146 13.97 51.72 -12.21
C SER A 146 14.68 53.00 -11.77
N MET A 147 14.94 53.86 -12.78
CA MET A 147 15.42 55.25 -12.74
C MET A 147 16.85 55.53 -12.28
#